data_AF-A0A936ZJZ6-F1
#
_entry.id   AF-A0A936ZJZ6-F1
#
_cell.length_a   1.000
_cell.length_b   1.000
_cell.length_c   1.000
_cell.angle_alpha   90.00
_cell.angle_beta   90.00
_cell.angle_gamma   90.00
#
_symmetry.space_group_name_H-M   'P 1'
#
loop_
_entity.id
_entity.type
_entity.pdbx_description
1 polymer ?
#
loop_
_entity_poly.entity_id
_entity_poly.type
_entity_poly.pdbx_seq_one_letter_code
_entity_poly.pdbx_strand_id
1 'polypeptide(L)'
;MKLDDPFPLEAVSSRVRAAVLYEFQGRCPSIREMTRIPDKQWLATPGIGRTALGEIRSVADDRPSSPAASAQVTDAELLERLEFLQKELQGIYTMLKGRMVEATRIDA
;
A
#
# COMPACT_ATOMS: atom_id res chain seq x y z
N MET A 1 13.57 -16.72 1.01
CA MET A 1 13.52 -17.32 -0.35
C MET A 1 14.79 -16.96 -1.10
N LYS A 2 15.28 -17.76 -2.06
CA LYS A 2 16.41 -17.37 -2.94
C LYS A 2 15.90 -16.63 -4.17
N LEU A 3 16.68 -15.69 -4.68
CA LEU A 3 16.29 -14.86 -5.83
C LEU A 3 15.99 -15.67 -7.10
N ASP A 4 16.64 -16.81 -7.29
CA ASP A 4 16.43 -17.66 -8.46
C ASP A 4 15.32 -18.72 -8.24
N ASP A 5 14.70 -18.77 -7.05
CA ASP A 5 13.55 -19.63 -6.79
C ASP A 5 12.31 -19.13 -7.55
N PRO A 6 11.40 -20.03 -7.97
CA PRO A 6 10.14 -19.65 -8.61
C PRO A 6 9.27 -18.84 -7.65
N PHE A 7 8.58 -17.82 -8.18
CA PHE A 7 7.66 -16.98 -7.41
C PHE A 7 6.47 -17.80 -6.89
N PRO A 8 6.16 -17.74 -5.59
CA PRO A 8 5.12 -18.57 -5.01
C PRO A 8 3.73 -18.00 -5.34
N LEU A 9 3.19 -18.43 -6.47
CA LEU A 9 1.86 -18.04 -6.96
C LEU A 9 0.71 -18.41 -6.00
N GLU A 10 0.95 -19.33 -5.06
CA GLU A 10 -0.02 -19.71 -4.02
C GLU A 10 -0.12 -18.69 -2.88
N ALA A 11 0.87 -17.81 -2.73
CA ALA A 11 0.89 -16.78 -1.67
C ALA A 11 0.18 -15.47 -2.06
N VAL A 12 -0.32 -15.36 -3.29
CA VAL A 12 -1.02 -14.18 -3.82
C VAL A 12 -2.46 -14.52 -4.19
N SER A 13 -3.31 -13.50 -4.26
CA SER A 13 -4.70 -13.68 -4.69
C SER A 13 -4.80 -14.25 -6.11
N SER A 14 -5.90 -14.96 -6.42
CA SER A 14 -6.11 -15.58 -7.75
C SER A 14 -6.06 -14.57 -8.90
N ARG A 15 -6.48 -13.33 -8.63
CA ARG A 15 -6.38 -12.22 -9.59
C ARG A 15 -4.93 -11.85 -9.89
N VAL A 16 -4.12 -11.69 -8.84
CA VAL A 16 -2.68 -11.38 -8.98
C VAL A 16 -1.97 -12.52 -9.68
N ARG A 17 -2.25 -13.77 -9.31
CA ARG A 17 -1.73 -14.96 -9.99
C ARG A 17 -2.01 -14.95 -11.48
N ALA A 18 -3.26 -14.69 -11.88
CA ALA A 18 -3.64 -14.64 -13.28
C ALA A 18 -2.91 -13.51 -14.04
N ALA A 19 -2.77 -12.34 -13.43
CA ALA A 19 -2.07 -11.21 -14.04
C ALA A 19 -0.56 -11.47 -14.18
N VAL A 20 0.08 -12.06 -13.16
CA VAL A 20 1.49 -12.47 -13.21
C VAL A 20 1.69 -13.51 -14.32
N LEU A 21 0.87 -14.56 -14.35
CA LEU A 21 0.97 -15.57 -15.41
C LEU A 21 0.74 -14.94 -16.79
N TYR A 22 -0.20 -14.01 -16.95
CA TYR A 22 -0.43 -13.33 -18.22
C TYR A 22 0.80 -12.52 -18.67
N GLU A 23 1.36 -11.69 -17.78
CA GLU A 23 2.56 -10.88 -18.05
C GLU A 23 3.75 -11.76 -18.48
N PHE A 24 3.85 -12.94 -17.87
CA PHE A 24 4.92 -13.90 -18.12
C PHE A 24 4.54 -15.02 -19.12
N GLN A 25 3.52 -14.81 -19.96
CA GLN A 25 3.12 -15.74 -21.04
C GLN A 25 2.83 -17.18 -20.56
N GLY A 26 2.25 -17.30 -19.37
CA GLY A 26 1.88 -18.56 -18.74
C GLY A 26 3.02 -19.25 -17.98
N ARG A 27 4.25 -18.71 -18.00
CA ARG A 27 5.36 -19.26 -17.19
C ARG A 27 5.33 -18.69 -15.78
N CYS A 28 5.83 -19.47 -14.81
CA CYS A 28 6.10 -18.96 -13.47
C CYS A 28 7.44 -18.19 -13.48
N PRO A 29 7.45 -16.89 -13.13
CA PRO A 29 8.69 -16.12 -13.05
C PRO A 29 9.50 -16.48 -11.80
N SER A 30 10.80 -16.17 -11.81
CA SER A 30 11.60 -16.20 -10.58
C SER A 30 11.40 -14.94 -9.74
N ILE A 31 11.76 -15.03 -8.46
CA ILE A 31 11.70 -13.88 -7.53
C ILE A 31 12.57 -12.71 -8.06
N ARG A 32 13.71 -13.01 -8.67
CA ARG A 32 14.59 -12.02 -9.31
C ARG A 32 13.93 -11.31 -10.48
N GLU A 33 13.14 -12.02 -11.29
CA GLU A 33 12.42 -11.40 -12.40
C GLU A 33 11.30 -10.50 -11.89
N MET A 34 10.57 -10.96 -10.86
CA MET A 34 9.49 -10.20 -10.21
C MET A 34 9.99 -8.89 -9.60
N THR A 35 11.16 -8.92 -8.94
CA THR A 35 11.76 -7.75 -8.28
C THR A 35 12.34 -6.74 -9.25
N ARG A 36 12.79 -7.16 -10.44
CA ARG A 36 13.38 -6.29 -11.47
C ARG A 36 12.36 -5.41 -12.20
N ILE A 37 11.10 -5.82 -12.26
CA ILE A 37 10.05 -5.04 -12.91
C ILE A 37 9.72 -3.82 -12.02
N PRO A 38 9.80 -2.58 -12.52
CA PRO A 38 9.47 -1.39 -11.74
C PRO A 38 7.97 -1.28 -11.48
N ASP A 39 7.58 -0.67 -10.35
CA ASP A 39 6.19 -0.52 -9.93
C ASP A 39 5.29 0.13 -10.99
N LYS A 40 5.82 1.10 -11.73
CA LYS A 40 5.10 1.75 -12.83
C LYS A 40 4.70 0.77 -13.94
N GLN A 41 5.54 -0.22 -14.22
CA GLN A 41 5.26 -1.24 -15.22
C GLN A 41 4.21 -2.22 -14.69
N TRP A 42 4.32 -2.63 -13.42
CA TRP A 42 3.29 -3.44 -12.78
C TRP A 42 1.90 -2.77 -12.77
N LEU A 43 1.84 -1.48 -12.44
CA LEU A 43 0.58 -0.72 -12.44
C LEU A 43 0.00 -0.50 -13.85
N ALA A 44 0.80 -0.67 -14.90
CA ALA A 44 0.32 -0.64 -16.28
C ALA A 44 -0.25 -2.00 -16.73
N THR A 45 0.07 -3.09 -16.03
CA THR A 45 -0.44 -4.43 -16.34
C THR A 45 -1.93 -4.53 -15.99
N PRO A 46 -2.79 -4.95 -16.94
CA PRO A 46 -4.21 -5.15 -16.70
C PRO A 46 -4.46 -6.07 -15.51
N GLY A 47 -5.30 -5.63 -14.57
CA GLY A 47 -5.62 -6.40 -13.38
C GLY A 47 -4.75 -6.10 -12.15
N ILE A 48 -3.65 -5.35 -12.31
CA ILE A 48 -2.72 -5.00 -11.23
C ILE A 48 -2.90 -3.53 -10.83
N GLY A 49 -3.55 -3.34 -9.68
CA GLY A 49 -3.63 -2.04 -9.00
C GLY A 49 -2.66 -1.95 -7.82
N ARG A 50 -2.73 -0.86 -7.06
CA ARG A 50 -1.84 -0.62 -5.89
C ARG A 50 -1.90 -1.74 -4.86
N THR A 51 -3.08 -2.29 -4.58
CA THR A 51 -3.27 -3.42 -3.65
C THR A 51 -2.60 -4.69 -4.16
N ALA A 52 -2.82 -5.02 -5.44
CA ALA A 52 -2.20 -6.17 -6.09
C ALA A 52 -0.66 -6.06 -6.15
N LEU A 53 -0.15 -4.86 -6.44
CA LEU A 53 1.29 -4.59 -6.38
C LEU A 53 1.85 -4.76 -4.96
N GLY A 54 1.11 -4.34 -3.94
CA GLY A 54 1.46 -4.58 -2.54
C GLY A 54 1.61 -6.07 -2.23
N GLU A 55 0.67 -6.90 -2.66
CA GLU A 55 0.74 -8.37 -2.54
C GLU A 55 1.96 -8.95 -3.26
N ILE A 56 2.25 -8.48 -4.48
CA ILE A 56 3.42 -8.94 -5.24
C ILE A 56 4.71 -8.62 -4.48
N ARG A 57 4.86 -7.39 -3.97
CA ARG A 57 6.06 -6.96 -3.25
C ARG A 57 6.20 -7.64 -1.90
N SER A 58 5.12 -7.84 -1.16
CA SER A 58 5.17 -8.55 0.12
C SER A 58 5.64 -9.98 -0.02
N VAL A 59 5.33 -10.63 -1.16
CA VAL A 59 5.75 -12.00 -1.45
C VAL A 59 7.13 -12.06 -2.11
N ALA A 60 7.44 -11.14 -3.04
CA ALA A 60 8.69 -11.17 -3.79
C ALA A 60 9.89 -10.72 -2.94
N ASP A 61 9.70 -9.77 -2.02
CA ASP A 61 10.83 -9.17 -1.34
C ASP A 61 11.32 -9.97 -0.12
N ASP A 62 10.50 -10.83 0.50
CA ASP A 62 10.77 -11.66 1.72
C ASP A 62 11.52 -10.93 2.88
N ARG A 63 11.74 -9.62 2.71
CA ARG A 63 12.05 -8.62 3.71
C ARG A 63 10.72 -8.02 4.10
N PRO A 64 10.52 -7.71 5.39
CA PRO A 64 9.40 -6.88 5.77
C PRO A 64 9.44 -5.65 4.86
N SER A 65 8.35 -5.46 4.11
CA SER A 65 8.08 -4.35 3.22
C SER A 65 8.92 -3.12 3.59
N SER A 66 9.97 -2.82 2.83
CA SER A 66 10.40 -1.44 2.74
C SER A 66 9.59 -0.87 1.57
N PRO A 67 8.49 -0.14 1.84
CA PRO A 67 7.83 0.58 0.77
C PRO A 67 8.85 1.62 0.29
N ALA A 68 9.03 1.71 -1.01
CA ALA A 68 9.59 2.85 -1.73
C ALA A 68 10.21 3.94 -0.82
N ALA A 69 11.53 3.89 -0.61
CA ALA A 69 12.24 4.92 0.17
C ALA A 69 11.54 5.29 1.49
N SER A 70 11.49 4.36 2.44
CA SER A 70 11.43 4.77 3.83
C SER A 70 12.77 5.47 4.14
N ALA A 71 12.80 6.80 4.00
CA ALA A 71 13.45 7.60 5.05
C ALA A 71 13.06 6.90 6.35
N GLN A 72 14.04 6.44 7.11
CA GLN A 72 13.81 5.67 8.32
C GLN A 72 13.04 6.57 9.28
N VAL A 73 11.72 6.59 9.15
CA VAL A 73 10.84 7.37 9.99
C VAL A 73 10.96 6.72 11.35
N THR A 74 11.66 7.40 12.23
CA THR A 74 11.93 6.86 13.57
C THR A 74 10.61 6.74 14.32
N ASP A 75 10.57 5.89 15.34
CA ASP A 75 9.39 5.76 16.20
C ASP A 75 8.94 7.13 16.77
N ALA A 76 9.89 8.04 16.98
CA ALA A 76 9.61 9.42 17.41
C ALA A 76 8.83 10.22 16.35
N GLU A 77 9.22 10.13 15.08
CA GLU A 77 8.53 10.82 13.98
C GLU A 77 7.15 10.21 13.71
N LEU A 78 6.98 8.90 13.92
CA LEU A 78 5.67 8.24 13.87
C LEU A 78 4.74 8.75 14.98
N LEU A 79 5.25 8.89 16.20
CA LEU A 79 4.50 9.44 17.33
C LEU A 79 4.13 10.90 17.08
N GLU A 80 5.07 11.72 16.61
CA GLU A 80 4.79 13.12 16.27
C GLU A 80 3.71 13.24 15.19
N ARG A 81 3.77 12.37 14.16
CA ARG A 81 2.76 12.35 13.11
C ARG A 81 1.39 11.93 13.64
N LEU A 82 1.34 10.98 14.56
CA LEU A 82 0.11 10.52 15.19
C LEU A 82 -0.51 11.63 16.05
N GLU A 83 0.29 12.33 16.86
CA GLU A 83 -0.17 13.46 17.66
C GLU A 83 -0.71 14.59 16.78
N PHE A 84 -0.04 14.89 15.67
CA PHE A 84 -0.51 15.90 14.72
C PHE A 84 -1.89 15.54 14.15
N LEU A 85 -2.05 14.30 13.67
CA LEU A 85 -3.32 13.82 13.12
C LEU A 85 -4.44 13.81 14.15
N GLN A 86 -4.14 13.46 15.40
CA GLN A 86 -5.12 13.52 16.49
C GLN A 86 -5.58 14.96 16.76
N LYS A 87 -4.65 15.92 16.80
CA LYS A 87 -4.98 17.35 16.96
C LYS A 87 -5.82 17.88 15.80
N GLU A 88 -5.48 17.49 14.57
CA GLU A 88 -6.23 17.88 13.37
C GLU A 88 -7.67 17.36 13.42
N LEU A 89 -7.86 16.09 13.73
CA LEU A 89 -9.19 15.49 13.90
C LEU A 89 -9.99 16.16 15.02
N GLN A 90 -9.34 16.47 16.15
CA GLN A 90 -9.99 17.18 17.24
C GLN A 90 -10.41 18.59 16.82
N GLY A 91 -9.59 19.31 16.05
CA GLY A 91 -9.94 20.62 15.49
C GLY A 91 -11.11 20.57 14.50
N ILE A 92 -11.14 19.55 13.64
CA ILE A 92 -12.27 19.34 12.73
C ILE A 92 -13.54 19.05 13.53
N TYR A 93 -13.45 18.20 14.57
CA TYR A 93 -14.59 17.89 15.43
C TYR A 93 -15.13 19.13 16.16
N THR A 94 -14.26 19.96 16.76
CA THR A 94 -14.71 21.18 17.44
C THR A 94 -15.30 22.20 16.47
N MET A 95 -14.74 22.34 15.26
CA MET A 95 -15.28 23.21 14.23
C MET A 95 -16.67 22.76 13.78
N LEU A 96 -16.86 21.46 13.52
CA LEU A 96 -18.15 20.90 13.16
C LEU A 96 -19.18 21.08 14.29
N LYS A 97 -18.78 20.81 15.53
CA LYS A 97 -19.63 21.03 16.70
C LYS A 97 -20.02 22.50 16.87
N GLY A 98 -19.07 23.42 16.69
CA GLY A 98 -19.32 24.86 16.72
C GLY A 98 -20.31 25.30 15.64
N ARG A 99 -20.15 24.82 14.41
CA ARG A 99 -21.09 25.10 13.30
C ARG A 99 -22.48 24.55 13.56
N MET A 100 -22.61 23.38 14.19
CA MET A 100 -23.92 22.84 14.58
C MET A 100 -24.61 23.69 15.64
N VAL A 101 -23.86 24.15 16.65
CA VAL A 101 -24.39 25.03 17.71
C VAL A 101 -24.81 26.39 17.14
N GLU A 102 -24.03 26.94 16.21
CA GLU A 102 -24.36 28.20 15.52
C GLU A 102 -25.60 28.06 14.64
N ALA A 103 -25.73 26.96 13.89
CA ALA A 103 -26.92 26.68 13.09
C ALA A 103 -28.19 26.59 13.95
N THR A 104 -28.11 26.01 15.15
CA THR A 104 -29.25 25.96 16.09
C THR A 104 -29.57 27.28 16.78
N ARG A 105 -28.68 28.27 16.74
CA ARG A 105 -28.89 29.60 17.33
C ARG A 105 -29.52 30.61 16.37
N ILE A 106 -29.43 30.37 15.06
CA ILE A 106 -29.99 31.26 14.04
C ILE A 106 -31.50 30.98 13.80
N ASP A 107 -31.99 29.81 14.21
CA ASP A 107 -33.39 29.39 14.10
C ASP A 107 -34.23 29.61 15.39
N ALA A 108 -33.73 30.36 16.38
CA ALA A 108 -34.42 30.71 17.63
C ALA A 108 -34.56 32.23 17.78
#